data_AF-A0A953QQF2-F1
#
_entry.id   AF-A0A953QQF2-F1
#
_cell.length_a   1.000
_cell.length_b   1.000
_cell.length_c   1.000
_cell.angle_alpha   90.00
_cell.angle_beta   90.00
_cell.angle_gamma   90.00
#
_symmetry.space_group_name_H-M   'P 1'
#
loop_
_entity.id
_entity.type
_entity.pdbx_description
1 polymer ?
#
loop_
_entity_poly.entity_id
_entity_poly.type
_entity_poly.pdbx_seq_one_letter_code
_entity_poly.pdbx_strand_id
1 'polypeptide(L)'
;MKTTVEIPEALFRQAKASAAQRGISLKDLFAEALREKLRRKPEGDPREQPWMRAFGGLRKLRAETKRVNRIVHQTFEEIDEDQ
;
A
#
# COMPACT_ATOMS: atom_id res chain seq x y z
N MET A 1 15.88 14.09 -24.47
CA MET A 1 15.95 15.49 -24.00
C MET A 1 16.92 15.59 -22.83
N LYS A 2 17.59 16.73 -22.67
CA LYS A 2 18.38 17.06 -21.47
C LYS A 2 17.47 17.79 -20.49
N THR A 3 17.41 17.30 -19.26
CA THR A 3 16.65 17.92 -18.16
C THR A 3 17.61 18.19 -17.02
N THR A 4 17.52 19.37 -16.43
CA THR A 4 18.32 19.75 -15.25
C THR A 4 17.42 19.68 -14.02
N VAL A 5 17.90 19.06 -12.94
CA VAL A 5 17.18 18.91 -11.67
C VAL A 5 18.14 19.31 -10.55
N GLU A 6 17.65 20.07 -9.59
CA GLU A 6 18.42 20.44 -8.40
C GLU A 6 18.31 19.34 -7.35
N ILE A 7 19.45 18.89 -6.82
CA ILE A 7 19.55 17.77 -5.88
C ILE A 7 20.61 18.14 -4.83
N PRO A 8 20.40 17.84 -3.54
CA PRO A 8 21.43 18.07 -2.52
C PRO A 8 22.75 17.35 -2.87
N GLU A 9 23.88 18.03 -2.68
CA GLU A 9 25.22 17.51 -3.01
C GLU A 9 25.52 16.17 -2.30
N ALA A 10 25.10 16.03 -1.03
CA ALA A 10 25.26 14.78 -0.30
C ALA A 10 24.54 13.60 -0.97
N LEU A 11 23.32 13.83 -1.46
CA LEU A 11 22.52 12.82 -2.16
C LEU A 11 23.13 12.50 -3.53
N PHE A 12 23.64 13.52 -4.24
CA PHE A 12 24.32 13.32 -5.52
C PHE A 12 25.58 12.45 -5.39
N ARG A 13 26.38 12.65 -4.33
CA ARG A 13 27.55 11.80 -4.03
C ARG A 13 27.17 10.36 -3.73
N GLN A 14 26.12 10.15 -2.93
CA GLN A 14 25.61 8.82 -2.64
C GLN A 14 25.12 8.11 -3.92
N ALA A 15 24.40 8.83 -4.78
CA ALA A 15 23.95 8.31 -6.06
C ALA A 15 25.13 7.89 -6.96
N LYS A 16 26.19 8.71 -7.04
CA LYS A 16 27.43 8.34 -7.77
C LYS A 16 28.08 7.08 -7.22
N ALA A 17 28.23 6.98 -5.90
CA ALA A 17 28.80 5.80 -5.26
C ALA A 17 27.96 4.54 -5.55
N SER A 18 26.63 4.65 -5.43
CA SER A 18 25.72 3.54 -5.74
C SER A 18 25.74 3.14 -7.21
N ALA A 19 25.86 4.09 -8.15
CA ALA A 19 25.96 3.79 -9.57
C ALA A 19 27.25 3.02 -9.88
N ALA A 20 28.38 3.45 -9.31
CA ALA A 20 29.67 2.78 -9.45
C ALA A 20 29.65 1.36 -8.87
N GLN A 21 29.06 1.17 -7.68
CA GLN A 21 28.91 -0.16 -7.06
C GLN A 21 28.07 -1.12 -7.91
N ARG A 22 27.04 -0.60 -8.60
CA ARG A 22 26.17 -1.39 -9.48
C ARG A 22 26.73 -1.56 -10.90
N GLY A 23 27.84 -0.90 -11.23
CA GLY A 23 28.41 -0.92 -12.59
C GLY A 23 27.54 -0.24 -13.65
N ILE A 24 26.66 0.69 -13.26
CA ILE A 24 25.76 1.40 -14.19
C ILE A 24 26.08 2.88 -14.25
N SER A 25 25.63 3.55 -15.31
CA SER A 25 25.79 5.00 -15.41
C SER A 25 24.86 5.72 -14.42
N LEU A 26 25.27 6.91 -13.99
CA LEU A 26 24.43 7.74 -13.11
C LEU A 26 23.09 8.10 -13.76
N LYS A 27 23.07 8.26 -15.09
CA LYS A 27 21.85 8.50 -15.87
C LYS A 27 20.89 7.31 -15.78
N ASP A 28 21.41 6.08 -15.87
CA ASP A 28 20.59 4.87 -15.80
C ASP A 28 20.02 4.67 -14.40
N LEU A 29 20.82 4.92 -13.36
CA LEU A 29 20.37 4.92 -11.97
C LEU A 29 19.17 5.88 -11.78
N PHE A 30 19.28 7.12 -12.26
CA PHE A 30 18.18 8.10 -12.15
C PHE A 30 16.95 7.67 -12.96
N ALA A 31 17.14 7.15 -14.16
CA ALA A 31 16.03 6.71 -15.01
C ALA A 31 15.30 5.50 -14.40
N GLU A 32 16.04 4.55 -13.81
CA GLU A 32 15.49 3.40 -13.10
C GLU A 32 14.69 3.84 -11.86
N ALA A 33 15.28 4.69 -11.01
CA ALA A 33 14.61 5.22 -9.82
C ALA A 33 13.32 5.98 -10.16
N LEU A 34 13.33 6.78 -11.23
CA LEU A 34 12.14 7.48 -11.71
C LEU A 34 11.06 6.50 -12.20
N ARG A 35 11.43 5.50 -13.00
CA ARG A 35 10.48 4.47 -13.47
C ARG A 35 9.89 3.70 -12.29
N GLU A 36 10.71 3.32 -11.32
CA GLU A 36 10.25 2.63 -10.13
C GLU A 36 9.25 3.49 -9.34
N LYS A 37 9.57 4.77 -9.13
CA LYS A 37 8.69 5.69 -8.40
C LYS A 37 7.37 5.96 -9.12
N LEU A 38 7.39 6.00 -10.46
CA LEU A 38 6.18 6.14 -11.27
C LEU A 38 5.36 4.85 -11.37
N ARG A 39 6.01 3.68 -11.26
CA ARG A 39 5.34 2.37 -11.26
C ARG A 39 4.70 2.05 -9.91
N ARG A 40 5.35 2.46 -8.80
CA ARG A 40 4.77 2.36 -7.47
C ARG A 40 3.57 3.32 -7.41
N LYS A 41 2.37 2.77 -7.60
CA LYS A 41 1.11 3.44 -7.25
C LYS A 41 1.20 3.80 -5.76
N PRO A 42 0.68 4.96 -5.31
CA PRO A 42 0.88 5.40 -3.93
C PRO A 42 0.38 4.30 -3.00
N GLU A 43 1.30 3.75 -2.19
CA GLU A 43 0.97 2.82 -1.12
C GLU A 43 -0.10 3.49 -0.26
N GLY A 44 -1.34 2.97 -0.34
CA GLY A 44 -2.49 3.55 0.34
C GLY A 44 -3.52 4.26 -0.54
N ASP A 45 -3.50 4.15 -1.87
CA ASP A 45 -4.70 4.50 -2.66
C ASP A 45 -5.87 3.62 -2.20
N PRO A 46 -6.95 4.18 -1.60
CA PRO A 46 -8.11 3.40 -1.16
C PRO A 46 -8.77 2.61 -2.31
N ARG A 47 -8.48 2.97 -3.57
CA ARG A 47 -8.93 2.26 -4.77
C ARG A 47 -8.19 0.93 -5.00
N GLU A 48 -7.07 0.68 -4.32
CA GLU A 48 -6.21 -0.51 -4.48
C GLU A 48 -6.43 -1.61 -3.45
N GLN A 49 -7.41 -1.47 -2.56
CA GLN A 49 -7.83 -2.57 -1.71
C GLN A 49 -9.19 -3.05 -2.22
N PRO A 50 -9.24 -3.97 -3.22
CA PRO A 50 -10.48 -4.49 -3.78
C PRO A 50 -11.46 -4.99 -2.71
N TRP A 51 -10.93 -5.54 -1.62
CA TRP A 51 -11.71 -6.04 -0.48
C TRP A 51 -12.35 -4.91 0.36
N MET A 52 -11.80 -3.68 0.34
CA MET A 52 -12.40 -2.51 0.99
C MET A 52 -13.49 -1.82 0.15
N ARG A 53 -13.70 -2.20 -1.12
CA ARG A 53 -14.70 -1.57 -1.99
C ARG A 53 -16.12 -1.61 -1.42
N ALA A 54 -16.43 -2.64 -0.64
CA ALA A 54 -17.74 -2.82 -0.01
C ALA A 54 -17.75 -2.41 1.49
N PHE A 55 -16.61 -1.98 2.04
CA PHE A 55 -16.49 -1.68 3.46
C PHE A 55 -17.43 -0.53 3.86
N GLY A 56 -18.26 -0.77 4.88
CA GLY A 56 -19.27 0.20 5.33
C GLY A 56 -20.56 0.26 4.48
N GLY A 57 -20.65 -0.43 3.34
CA GLY A 57 -21.84 -0.42 2.47
C GLY A 57 -23.11 -0.96 3.14
N LEU A 58 -22.97 -1.77 4.19
CA LEU A 58 -24.08 -2.34 4.95
C LEU A 58 -24.38 -1.58 6.25
N ARG A 59 -23.86 -0.36 6.45
CA ARG A 59 -24.03 0.41 7.70
C ARG A 59 -25.50 0.60 8.10
N LYS A 60 -26.39 0.72 7.11
CA LYS A 60 -27.86 0.84 7.31
C LYS A 60 -28.51 -0.42 7.91
N LEU A 61 -27.87 -1.58 7.80
CA LEU A 61 -28.39 -2.86 8.30
C LEU A 61 -27.95 -3.16 9.73
N ARG A 62 -27.30 -2.22 10.44
CA ARG A 62 -26.77 -2.44 11.79
C ARG A 62 -27.82 -2.99 12.77
N ALA A 63 -29.08 -2.56 12.66
CA ALA A 63 -30.16 -3.06 13.50
C ALA A 63 -30.50 -4.53 13.18
N GLU A 64 -30.58 -4.86 11.88
CA GLU A 64 -30.89 -6.22 11.43
C GLU A 64 -29.74 -7.19 11.74
N THR A 65 -28.48 -6.79 11.55
CA THR A 65 -27.31 -7.60 11.95
C THR A 65 -27.33 -7.93 13.44
N LYS A 66 -27.71 -6.96 14.31
CA LYS A 66 -27.86 -7.21 15.75
C LYS A 66 -28.97 -8.22 16.06
N ARG A 67 -30.08 -8.16 15.34
CA ARG A 67 -31.20 -9.09 15.51
C ARG A 67 -30.79 -10.50 15.12
N VAL A 68 -30.15 -10.67 13.96
CA VAL A 68 -29.64 -11.96 13.48
C VAL A 68 -28.64 -12.54 14.48
N ASN A 69 -27.63 -11.77 14.89
CA ASN A 69 -26.63 -12.25 15.85
C ASN A 69 -27.27 -12.66 17.18
N ARG A 70 -28.28 -11.93 17.68
CA ARG A 70 -29.01 -12.32 18.89
C ARG A 70 -29.66 -13.69 18.74
N ILE A 71 -30.32 -13.95 17.61
CA ILE A 71 -30.98 -15.24 17.35
C ILE A 71 -29.93 -16.35 17.27
N VAL A 72 -28.81 -16.11 16.59
CA VAL A 72 -27.69 -17.06 16.51
C VAL A 72 -27.19 -17.42 17.92
N HIS A 73 -26.83 -16.44 18.75
CA HIS A 73 -26.36 -16.68 20.12
C HIS A 73 -27.41 -17.34 21.04
N GLN A 74 -28.70 -17.15 20.77
CA GLN A 74 -29.76 -17.81 21.52
C GLN A 74 -29.98 -19.27 21.10
N THR A 75 -29.60 -19.62 19.88
CA THR A 75 -29.90 -20.93 19.27
C THR A 75 -28.71 -21.87 19.32
N PHE A 76 -27.51 -21.33 19.25
CA PHE A 76 -26.26 -22.08 19.21
C PHE A 76 -25.45 -21.77 20.47
N GLU A 77 -24.83 -22.80 21.05
CA GLU A 77 -23.84 -22.64 22.10
C GLU A 77 -22.65 -21.80 21.60
N GLU A 78 -22.06 -21.03 22.51
CA GLU A 78 -20.81 -20.32 22.23
C GLU A 78 -19.73 -21.39 22.02
N ILE A 79 -18.98 -21.28 20.91
CA ILE A 79 -17.85 -22.18 20.69
C ILE A 79 -16.82 -21.79 21.76
N ASP A 80 -16.67 -22.63 22.78
CA ASP A 80 -15.53 -22.52 23.69
C ASP A 80 -14.27 -22.63 22.83
N GLU A 81 -13.42 -21.60 22.89
CA GLU A 81 -12.07 -21.70 22.35
C GLU A 81 -11.31 -22.72 23.20
N ASP A 82 -11.46 -24.00 22.86
CA ASP A 82 -10.58 -25.06 23.37
C ASP A 82 -9.13 -24.67 23.04
N GLN A 83 -8.30 -24.58 24.08
CA GLN A 83 -6.89 -24.18 24.03
C GLN A 83 -6.02 -25.03 23.10
#